data_AF-A0AAV1UH21-F1
#
_entry.id   AF-A0AAV1UH21-F1
#
_cell.length_a   1.000
_cell.length_b   1.000
_cell.length_c   1.000
_cell.angle_alpha   90.00
_cell.angle_beta   90.00
_cell.angle_gamma   90.00
#
_symmetry.space_group_name_H-M   'P 1'
#
loop_
_entity.id
_entity.type
_entity.pdbx_description
1 polymer ?
#
loop_
_entity_poly.entity_id
_entity_poly.type
_entity_poly.pdbx_seq_one_letter_code
_entity_poly.pdbx_strand_id
1 'polypeptide(L)'
;MQSQSVLPAHASPSICVERALRTYFASEQSVQDAEDPARFRAQMLHRDDDNVDDTKGSNGEDDVTGGRAVHEILVGISGAAYVTQLAVILSVWNATGTNPLLSLSTGTDPADVLALAIEGVTPEFTSRQRVLAISTDVIHEFVATIQTGVEEATLAVVTSLVDRIGGSRGLLTLLGFQQTVGSRKIPPLTLRQCLTAFTQRHTPKEPLMVGARAFSKHCARSSSGWWGKLEGNDHAKNAIAETKVRKILACATWKNIHSLPHAHATMEIRNALGYGARWDAETHSFRGFLEPPMANGHEIKWRH
;
A
#
# COMPACT_ATOMS: atom_id res chain seq x y z
N MET A 1 -49.78 4.53 -23.67
CA MET A 1 -48.41 5.05 -23.83
C MET A 1 -47.51 4.28 -22.89
N GLN A 2 -46.69 3.38 -23.43
CA GLN A 2 -45.72 2.61 -22.66
C GLN A 2 -44.61 3.55 -22.17
N SER A 3 -44.38 3.61 -20.87
CA SER A 3 -43.21 4.24 -20.29
C SER A 3 -42.00 3.36 -20.62
N GLN A 4 -41.17 3.80 -21.55
CA GLN A 4 -39.85 3.22 -21.76
C GLN A 4 -39.04 3.40 -20.47
N SER A 5 -38.78 2.28 -19.80
CA SER A 5 -37.75 2.18 -18.78
C SER A 5 -36.41 2.50 -19.44
N VAL A 6 -35.85 3.66 -19.11
CA VAL A 6 -34.49 4.04 -19.47
C VAL A 6 -33.56 3.00 -18.85
N LEU A 7 -32.93 2.17 -19.69
CA LEU A 7 -31.84 1.28 -19.29
C LEU A 7 -30.76 2.12 -18.57
N PRO A 8 -30.21 1.68 -17.43
CA PRO A 8 -29.17 2.45 -16.76
C PRO A 8 -27.98 2.59 -17.70
N ALA A 9 -27.43 3.80 -17.78
CA ALA A 9 -26.20 4.11 -18.50
C ALA A 9 -25.13 3.07 -18.15
N HIS A 10 -24.43 2.55 -19.16
CA HIS A 10 -23.35 1.59 -18.95
C HIS A 10 -22.40 2.10 -17.85
N ALA A 11 -22.25 1.32 -16.77
CA ALA A 11 -21.39 1.69 -15.65
C ALA A 11 -19.97 1.98 -16.16
N SER A 12 -19.33 3.00 -15.60
CA SER A 12 -17.97 3.38 -15.99
C SER A 12 -17.00 2.18 -15.82
N PRO A 13 -15.95 2.08 -16.66
CA PRO A 13 -14.96 1.00 -16.54
C PRO A 13 -14.42 0.83 -15.12
N SER A 14 -14.18 1.93 -14.40
CA SER A 14 -13.66 1.89 -13.02
C SER A 14 -14.61 1.24 -12.02
N ILE A 15 -15.91 1.52 -12.12
CA ILE A 15 -16.94 0.89 -11.27
C ILE A 15 -17.01 -0.61 -11.58
N CYS A 16 -16.93 -0.99 -12.85
CA CYS A 16 -16.93 -2.40 -13.26
C CYS A 16 -15.69 -3.14 -12.73
N VAL A 17 -14.48 -2.54 -12.83
CA VAL A 17 -13.24 -3.12 -12.29
C VAL A 17 -13.35 -3.30 -10.77
N GLU A 18 -13.75 -2.26 -10.04
CA GLU A 18 -13.85 -2.35 -8.58
C GLU A 18 -14.85 -3.44 -8.17
N ARG A 19 -16.03 -3.47 -8.80
CA ARG A 19 -17.03 -4.51 -8.52
C ARG A 19 -16.49 -5.91 -8.79
N ALA A 20 -15.83 -6.12 -9.94
CA ALA A 20 -15.26 -7.42 -10.30
C ALA A 20 -14.19 -7.89 -9.31
N LEU A 21 -13.27 -6.99 -8.90
CA LEU A 21 -12.27 -7.30 -7.89
C LEU A 21 -12.89 -7.59 -6.52
N ARG A 22 -13.92 -6.82 -6.12
CA ARG A 22 -14.66 -7.08 -4.88
C ARG A 22 -15.31 -8.46 -4.89
N THR A 23 -15.94 -8.86 -5.99
CA THR A 23 -16.48 -10.20 -6.17
C THR A 23 -15.41 -11.28 -6.03
N TYR A 24 -14.24 -11.10 -6.66
CA TYR A 24 -13.12 -12.03 -6.53
C TYR A 24 -12.62 -12.15 -5.09
N PHE A 25 -12.35 -11.03 -4.40
CA PHE A 25 -11.87 -11.07 -3.02
C PHE A 25 -12.95 -11.52 -2.02
N ALA A 26 -14.25 -11.35 -2.32
CA ALA A 26 -15.33 -11.87 -1.49
C ALA A 26 -15.63 -13.36 -1.74
N SER A 27 -15.09 -13.94 -2.81
CA SER A 27 -15.27 -15.36 -3.15
C SER A 27 -14.36 -16.29 -2.33
N GLU A 28 -14.48 -17.59 -2.57
CA GLU A 28 -13.58 -18.62 -2.03
C GLU A 28 -12.36 -18.91 -2.91
N GLN A 29 -12.15 -18.13 -4.00
CA GLN A 29 -10.99 -18.34 -4.86
C GLN A 29 -9.69 -18.14 -4.10
N SER A 30 -8.73 -19.05 -4.31
CA SER A 30 -7.41 -18.89 -3.75
C SER A 30 -6.67 -17.74 -4.44
N VAL A 31 -6.01 -16.90 -3.65
CA VAL A 31 -5.04 -15.93 -4.17
C VAL A 31 -3.71 -16.65 -4.27
N GLN A 32 -3.25 -16.93 -5.49
CA GLN A 32 -2.02 -17.69 -5.71
C GLN A 32 -0.85 -17.10 -4.89
N ASP A 33 -0.05 -17.99 -4.32
CA ASP A 33 1.13 -17.71 -3.50
C ASP A 33 0.87 -16.96 -2.19
N ALA A 34 -0.37 -16.55 -1.87
CA ALA A 34 -0.66 -15.94 -0.58
C ALA A 34 -0.37 -16.96 0.54
N GLU A 35 0.31 -16.51 1.59
CA GLU A 35 0.62 -17.40 2.72
C GLU A 35 -0.65 -17.82 3.48
N ASP A 36 -1.63 -16.93 3.51
CA ASP A 36 -2.99 -17.19 3.96
C ASP A 36 -3.94 -16.51 2.96
N PRO A 37 -4.47 -17.27 1.98
CA PRO A 37 -5.36 -16.71 0.96
C PRO A 37 -6.61 -16.04 1.54
N ALA A 38 -7.23 -16.63 2.56
CA ALA A 38 -8.45 -16.09 3.16
C ALA A 38 -8.18 -14.76 3.88
N ARG A 39 -7.11 -14.70 4.69
CA ARG A 39 -6.69 -13.44 5.34
C ARG A 39 -6.28 -12.40 4.31
N PHE A 40 -5.59 -12.79 3.23
CA PHE A 40 -5.23 -11.89 2.15
C PHE A 40 -6.46 -11.25 1.54
N ARG A 41 -7.44 -12.06 1.13
CA ARG A 41 -8.72 -11.60 0.57
C ARG A 41 -9.47 -10.65 1.51
N ALA A 42 -9.63 -11.02 2.77
CA ALA A 42 -10.33 -10.20 3.77
C ALA A 42 -9.65 -8.83 3.96
N GLN A 43 -8.31 -8.80 4.02
CA GLN A 43 -7.55 -7.58 4.17
C GLN A 43 -7.65 -6.68 2.92
N MET A 44 -7.74 -7.24 1.72
CA MET A 44 -7.92 -6.47 0.48
C MET A 44 -9.25 -5.70 0.44
N LEU A 45 -10.28 -6.22 1.12
CA LEU A 45 -11.61 -5.61 1.22
C LEU A 45 -11.73 -4.62 2.39
N HIS A 46 -10.81 -4.62 3.34
CA HIS A 46 -10.90 -3.84 4.57
C HIS A 46 -10.94 -2.33 4.29
N ARG A 47 -11.92 -1.64 4.87
CA ARG A 47 -12.04 -0.17 4.82
C ARG A 47 -11.62 0.43 6.14
N ASP A 48 -11.03 1.62 6.08
CA ASP A 48 -10.70 2.37 7.28
C ASP A 48 -11.95 3.01 7.92
N ASP A 49 -13.01 3.27 7.13
CA ASP A 49 -14.18 4.05 7.52
C ASP A 49 -15.35 3.26 8.13
N ASP A 50 -15.24 1.94 8.35
CA ASP A 50 -16.33 1.10 8.89
C ASP A 50 -16.79 1.46 10.33
N ASN A 51 -16.37 2.61 10.88
CA ASN A 51 -16.81 3.18 12.17
C ASN A 51 -16.94 4.72 12.18
N VAL A 52 -17.07 5.38 11.02
CA VAL A 52 -17.32 6.84 10.95
C VAL A 52 -18.60 7.12 10.17
N ASP A 53 -19.51 7.86 10.79
CA ASP A 53 -20.77 8.33 10.21
C ASP A 53 -20.49 9.25 9.01
N ASP A 54 -20.77 8.75 7.82
CA ASP A 54 -20.28 9.29 6.56
C ASP A 54 -21.27 10.32 5.99
N THR A 55 -21.09 11.59 6.36
CA THR A 55 -21.68 12.73 5.63
C THR A 55 -20.57 13.64 5.13
N LYS A 56 -20.04 13.34 3.94
CA LYS A 56 -19.81 14.31 2.86
C LYS A 56 -19.20 13.63 1.63
N GLY A 57 -20.04 13.42 0.62
CA GLY A 57 -19.60 13.12 -0.74
C GLY A 57 -18.91 14.33 -1.37
N SER A 58 -17.82 14.08 -2.08
CA SER A 58 -17.18 15.05 -2.96
C SER A 58 -17.32 14.56 -4.40
N ASN A 59 -18.19 15.23 -5.15
CA ASN A 59 -18.24 15.15 -6.62
C ASN A 59 -17.03 15.88 -7.21
N GLY A 60 -16.40 15.29 -8.22
CA GLY A 60 -15.38 15.95 -9.04
C GLY A 60 -15.05 15.10 -10.26
N GLU A 61 -15.56 15.53 -11.42
CA GLU A 61 -15.17 15.04 -12.74
C GLU A 61 -13.81 15.64 -13.17
N ASP A 62 -13.11 14.87 -14.00
CA ASP A 62 -12.17 15.25 -15.07
C ASP A 62 -10.76 14.62 -15.08
N ASP A 63 -10.42 14.20 -16.29
CA ASP A 63 -9.51 13.19 -16.84
C ASP A 63 -7.99 13.35 -16.50
N VAL A 64 -7.60 14.35 -15.71
CA VAL A 64 -6.23 14.58 -15.22
C VAL A 64 -6.01 13.99 -13.81
N THR A 65 -7.09 13.52 -13.17
CA THR A 65 -7.11 12.99 -11.80
C THR A 65 -6.53 11.57 -11.67
N GLY A 66 -6.60 10.74 -12.72
CA GLY A 66 -6.20 9.33 -12.66
C GLY A 66 -4.72 9.09 -12.40
N GLY A 67 -3.83 9.79 -13.12
CA GLY A 67 -2.38 9.62 -12.97
C GLY A 67 -1.87 10.09 -11.59
N ARG A 68 -2.44 11.18 -11.07
CA ARG A 68 -2.15 11.66 -9.71
C ARG A 68 -2.63 10.67 -8.65
N ALA A 69 -3.83 10.11 -8.81
CA ALA A 69 -4.35 9.10 -7.90
C ALA A 69 -3.48 7.83 -7.87
N VAL A 70 -2.98 7.38 -9.03
CA VAL A 70 -2.06 6.23 -9.07
C VAL A 70 -0.72 6.55 -8.40
N HIS A 71 -0.15 7.73 -8.66
CA HIS A 71 1.08 8.15 -7.97
C HIS A 71 0.88 8.16 -6.44
N GLU A 72 -0.25 8.66 -5.94
CA GLU A 72 -0.61 8.65 -4.52
C GLU A 72 -0.90 7.25 -3.95
N ILE A 73 -1.22 6.26 -4.78
CA ILE A 73 -1.30 4.85 -4.35
C ILE A 73 0.10 4.24 -4.24
N LEU A 74 0.93 4.51 -5.25
CA LEU A 74 2.28 3.98 -5.34
C LEU A 74 3.21 4.60 -4.29
N VAL A 75 3.00 5.87 -3.94
CA VAL A 75 3.69 6.59 -2.86
C VAL A 75 2.77 6.74 -1.66
N GLY A 76 3.22 6.30 -0.50
CA GLY A 76 2.45 6.42 0.73
C GLY A 76 1.50 5.24 0.98
N ILE A 77 0.76 5.34 2.08
CA ILE A 77 -0.28 4.39 2.52
C ILE A 77 -1.61 5.13 2.54
N SER A 78 -2.47 4.84 1.56
CA SER A 78 -3.82 5.40 1.45
C SER A 78 -4.78 4.79 2.49
N GLY A 79 -5.79 5.56 2.89
CA GLY A 79 -6.91 5.07 3.70
C GLY A 79 -7.99 4.33 2.89
N ALA A 80 -7.94 4.40 1.55
CA ALA A 80 -8.86 3.65 0.70
C ALA A 80 -8.59 2.15 0.81
N ALA A 81 -9.64 1.33 0.68
CA ALA A 81 -9.48 -0.12 0.62
C ALA A 81 -8.54 -0.53 -0.53
N TYR A 82 -7.73 -1.57 -0.33
CA TYR A 82 -6.76 -2.00 -1.34
C TYR A 82 -7.43 -2.43 -2.66
N VAL A 83 -8.63 -3.01 -2.58
CA VAL A 83 -9.44 -3.32 -3.77
C VAL A 83 -9.77 -2.08 -4.60
N THR A 84 -10.07 -0.95 -3.95
CA THR A 84 -10.35 0.33 -4.63
C THR A 84 -9.08 0.89 -5.25
N GLN A 85 -7.94 0.81 -4.54
CA GLN A 85 -6.64 1.23 -5.08
C GLN A 85 -6.25 0.43 -6.33
N LEU A 86 -6.40 -0.90 -6.29
CA LEU A 86 -6.17 -1.75 -7.46
C LEU A 86 -7.11 -1.41 -8.63
N ALA A 87 -8.37 -1.12 -8.34
CA ALA A 87 -9.33 -0.73 -9.36
C ALA A 87 -8.90 0.56 -10.08
N VAL A 88 -8.43 1.57 -9.34
CA VAL A 88 -7.87 2.80 -9.92
C VAL A 88 -6.68 2.49 -10.82
N ILE A 89 -5.73 1.68 -10.35
CA ILE A 89 -4.54 1.29 -11.13
C ILE A 89 -4.92 0.61 -12.45
N LEU A 90 -5.76 -0.42 -12.40
CA LEU A 90 -6.16 -1.18 -13.59
C LEU A 90 -7.00 -0.33 -14.55
N SER A 91 -7.84 0.55 -14.03
CA SER A 91 -8.65 1.46 -14.85
C SER A 91 -7.79 2.48 -15.60
N VAL A 92 -6.78 3.05 -14.91
CA VAL A 92 -5.82 3.97 -15.53
C VAL A 92 -4.95 3.23 -16.55
N TRP A 93 -4.52 2.00 -16.26
CA TRP A 93 -3.80 1.18 -17.23
C TRP A 93 -4.63 0.93 -18.49
N ASN A 94 -5.91 0.55 -18.33
CA ASN A 94 -6.83 0.36 -19.44
C ASN A 94 -6.99 1.65 -20.28
N ALA A 95 -7.24 2.79 -19.62
CA ALA A 95 -7.51 4.07 -20.28
C ALA A 95 -6.29 4.63 -21.02
N THR A 96 -5.10 4.53 -20.42
CA THR A 96 -3.87 5.12 -20.98
C THR A 96 -3.12 4.16 -21.91
N GLY A 97 -3.47 2.87 -21.89
CA GLY A 97 -2.72 1.81 -22.55
C GLY A 97 -1.30 1.62 -22.03
N THR A 98 -0.94 2.27 -20.92
CA THR A 98 0.42 2.30 -20.36
C THR A 98 0.43 1.67 -18.98
N ASN A 99 1.38 0.77 -18.72
CA ASN A 99 1.52 0.16 -17.40
C ASN A 99 1.86 1.25 -16.36
N PRO A 100 1.04 1.45 -15.30
CA PRO A 100 1.24 2.56 -14.37
C PRO A 100 2.51 2.46 -13.52
N LEU A 101 3.14 1.27 -13.44
CA LEU A 101 4.44 1.12 -12.79
C LEU A 101 5.58 1.79 -13.57
N LEU A 102 5.39 2.09 -14.85
CA LEU A 102 6.33 2.88 -15.66
C LEU A 102 6.36 4.35 -15.23
N SER A 103 5.27 4.87 -14.66
CA SER A 103 5.24 6.24 -14.13
C SER A 103 6.12 6.44 -12.89
N LEU A 104 6.50 5.35 -12.21
CA LEU A 104 7.53 5.36 -11.16
C LEU A 104 8.95 5.25 -11.71
N SER A 105 9.13 5.23 -13.04
CA SER A 105 10.41 5.02 -13.71
C SER A 105 10.52 5.91 -14.93
N THR A 106 10.98 7.15 -14.75
CA THR A 106 11.61 7.87 -15.85
C THR A 106 13.10 7.65 -15.82
N GLY A 107 13.53 6.47 -16.27
CA GLY A 107 14.91 6.29 -16.69
C GLY A 107 15.33 4.84 -16.81
N THR A 108 15.78 4.49 -18.01
CA THR A 108 16.71 3.39 -18.28
C THR A 108 18.10 3.62 -17.64
N ASP A 109 18.19 4.53 -16.67
CA ASP A 109 19.42 4.89 -15.97
C ASP A 109 19.60 3.97 -14.74
N PRO A 110 20.74 3.27 -14.61
CA PRO A 110 21.10 2.55 -13.39
C PRO A 110 20.93 3.36 -12.09
N ALA A 111 20.97 4.70 -12.15
CA ALA A 111 20.74 5.59 -11.02
C ALA A 111 19.29 5.56 -10.48
N ASP A 112 18.28 5.38 -11.33
CA ASP A 112 16.87 5.36 -10.89
C ASP A 112 16.47 4.02 -10.26
N VAL A 113 17.11 2.94 -10.71
CA VAL A 113 17.03 1.63 -10.03
C VAL A 113 17.69 1.70 -8.64
N LEU A 114 18.75 2.50 -8.50
CA LEU A 114 19.40 2.78 -7.23
C LEU A 114 18.54 3.64 -6.30
N ALA A 115 17.70 4.54 -6.83
CA ALA A 115 16.77 5.37 -6.06
C ALA A 115 15.66 4.56 -5.36
N LEU A 116 15.37 3.35 -5.85
CA LEU A 116 14.48 2.38 -5.19
C LEU A 116 15.23 1.38 -4.30
N ALA A 117 16.56 1.33 -4.41
CA ALA A 117 17.40 0.43 -3.65
C ALA A 117 17.72 1.06 -2.28
N ILE A 118 17.44 0.31 -1.22
CA ILE A 118 17.87 0.65 0.12
C ILE A 118 19.22 -0.01 0.35
N GLU A 119 20.21 0.75 0.79
CA GLU A 119 21.52 0.21 1.17
C GLU A 119 21.35 -0.93 2.19
N GLY A 120 22.02 -2.06 1.94
CA GLY A 120 21.93 -3.27 2.76
C GLY A 120 20.69 -4.14 2.51
N VAL A 121 19.83 -3.77 1.55
CA VAL A 121 18.67 -4.57 1.13
C VAL A 121 18.92 -5.13 -0.27
N THR A 122 18.82 -6.45 -0.44
CA THR A 122 18.98 -7.10 -1.74
C THR A 122 17.64 -7.10 -2.49
N PRO A 123 17.48 -6.28 -3.55
CA PRO A 123 16.23 -6.22 -4.30
C PRO A 123 16.01 -7.49 -5.13
N GLU A 124 14.75 -7.84 -5.34
CA GLU A 124 14.31 -8.85 -6.29
C GLU A 124 13.33 -8.23 -7.26
N PHE A 125 13.61 -8.31 -8.56
CA PHE A 125 12.81 -7.62 -9.58
C PHE A 125 11.82 -8.53 -10.31
N THR A 126 11.77 -9.83 -9.97
CA THR A 126 11.03 -10.83 -10.75
C THR A 126 9.53 -10.54 -10.82
N SER A 127 8.89 -10.13 -9.71
CA SER A 127 7.48 -9.74 -9.74
C SER A 127 7.26 -8.45 -10.54
N ARG A 128 8.11 -7.44 -10.36
CA ARG A 128 8.00 -6.17 -11.13
C ARG A 128 8.14 -6.42 -12.62
N GLN A 129 9.13 -7.22 -13.03
CA GLN A 129 9.34 -7.61 -14.42
C GLN A 129 8.13 -8.36 -14.99
N ARG A 130 7.55 -9.29 -14.22
CA ARG A 130 6.32 -10.00 -14.62
C ARG A 130 5.16 -9.03 -14.86
N VAL A 131 4.91 -8.11 -13.93
CA VAL A 131 3.81 -7.12 -14.06
C VAL A 131 4.06 -6.19 -15.25
N LEU A 132 5.30 -5.73 -15.46
CA LEU A 132 5.68 -4.89 -16.60
C LEU A 132 5.55 -5.60 -17.95
N ALA A 133 5.69 -6.93 -17.98
CA ALA A 133 5.58 -7.74 -19.19
C ALA A 133 4.13 -8.05 -19.62
N ILE A 134 3.13 -7.68 -18.81
CA ILE A 134 1.72 -7.86 -19.17
C ILE A 134 1.38 -6.93 -20.34
N SER A 135 0.93 -7.52 -21.46
CA SER A 135 0.45 -6.75 -22.60
C SER A 135 -0.78 -5.93 -22.23
N THR A 136 -0.86 -4.72 -22.78
CA THR A 136 -2.04 -3.86 -22.68
C THR A 136 -3.31 -4.56 -23.19
N ASP A 137 -3.20 -5.45 -24.18
CA ASP A 137 -4.34 -6.22 -24.71
C ASP A 137 -5.01 -7.08 -23.63
N VAL A 138 -4.21 -7.64 -22.69
CA VAL A 138 -4.74 -8.44 -21.57
C VAL A 138 -5.61 -7.58 -20.65
N ILE A 139 -5.22 -6.32 -20.44
CA ILE A 139 -5.98 -5.37 -19.61
C ILE A 139 -7.26 -4.94 -20.33
N HIS A 140 -7.17 -4.66 -21.63
CA HIS A 140 -8.33 -4.31 -22.45
C HIS A 140 -9.35 -5.44 -22.51
N GLU A 141 -8.90 -6.68 -22.74
CA GLU A 141 -9.76 -7.87 -22.75
C GLU A 141 -10.42 -8.10 -21.38
N PHE A 142 -9.65 -7.95 -20.30
CA PHE A 142 -10.17 -8.02 -18.93
C PHE A 142 -11.30 -7.01 -18.70
N VAL A 143 -11.08 -5.73 -19.01
CA VAL A 143 -12.08 -4.67 -18.80
C VAL A 143 -13.30 -4.88 -19.69
N ALA A 144 -13.11 -5.24 -20.96
CA ALA A 144 -14.21 -5.53 -21.87
C ALA A 144 -15.08 -6.70 -21.36
N THR A 145 -14.45 -7.75 -20.84
CA THR A 145 -15.16 -8.94 -20.32
C THR A 145 -16.02 -8.60 -19.11
N ILE A 146 -15.48 -7.89 -18.11
CA ILE A 146 -16.24 -7.56 -16.90
C ILE A 146 -17.37 -6.55 -17.16
N GLN A 147 -17.26 -5.74 -18.23
CA GLN A 147 -18.33 -4.82 -18.65
C GLN A 147 -19.55 -5.54 -19.23
N THR A 148 -19.42 -6.80 -19.67
CA THR A 148 -20.57 -7.62 -20.07
C THR A 148 -21.51 -7.93 -18.89
N GLY A 149 -21.00 -7.86 -17.65
CA GLY A 149 -21.78 -8.09 -16.43
C GLY A 149 -22.10 -9.56 -16.14
N VAL A 150 -21.57 -10.51 -16.90
CA VAL A 150 -21.78 -11.95 -16.66
C VAL A 150 -20.90 -12.38 -15.48
N GLU A 151 -21.52 -12.80 -14.37
CA GLU A 151 -20.82 -13.10 -13.11
C GLU A 151 -19.78 -14.23 -13.23
N GLU A 152 -20.14 -15.34 -13.88
CA GLU A 152 -19.22 -16.48 -14.06
C GLU A 152 -17.98 -16.09 -14.88
N ALA A 153 -18.20 -15.37 -15.99
CA ALA A 153 -17.11 -14.83 -16.81
C ALA A 153 -16.26 -13.80 -16.03
N THR A 154 -16.89 -13.00 -15.17
CA THR A 154 -16.22 -12.01 -14.32
C THR A 154 -15.25 -12.68 -13.35
N LEU A 155 -15.69 -13.72 -12.62
CA LEU A 155 -14.81 -14.39 -11.66
C LEU A 155 -13.64 -15.09 -12.36
N ALA A 156 -13.89 -15.74 -13.50
CA ALA A 156 -12.87 -16.41 -14.29
C ALA A 156 -11.83 -15.44 -14.85
N VAL A 157 -12.26 -14.29 -15.41
CA VAL A 157 -11.33 -13.31 -15.99
C VAL A 157 -10.52 -12.58 -14.94
N VAL A 158 -11.10 -12.27 -13.77
CA VAL A 158 -10.35 -11.68 -12.64
C VAL A 158 -9.31 -12.69 -12.14
N THR A 159 -9.68 -13.97 -11.98
CA THR A 159 -8.74 -15.02 -11.55
C THR A 159 -7.58 -15.14 -12.54
N SER A 160 -7.86 -15.20 -13.84
CA SER A 160 -6.82 -15.28 -14.88
C SER A 160 -5.90 -14.06 -14.86
N LEU A 161 -6.43 -12.85 -14.66
CA LEU A 161 -5.61 -11.65 -14.53
C LEU A 161 -4.71 -11.72 -13.29
N VAL A 162 -5.26 -12.09 -12.13
CA VAL A 162 -4.50 -12.21 -10.86
C VAL A 162 -3.37 -13.23 -11.00
N ASP A 163 -3.61 -14.37 -11.64
CA ASP A 163 -2.57 -15.38 -11.88
C ASP A 163 -1.48 -14.86 -12.84
N ARG A 164 -1.88 -14.18 -13.93
CA ARG A 164 -0.94 -13.59 -14.90
C ARG A 164 -0.02 -12.55 -14.29
N ILE A 165 -0.53 -11.66 -13.42
CA ILE A 165 0.31 -10.67 -12.72
C ILE A 165 1.21 -11.32 -11.65
N GLY A 166 0.97 -12.58 -11.29
CA GLY A 166 1.76 -13.34 -10.32
C GLY A 166 1.15 -13.45 -8.92
N GLY A 167 -0.18 -13.56 -8.84
CA GLY A 167 -0.90 -13.80 -7.59
C GLY A 167 -0.77 -12.67 -6.58
N SER A 168 -0.74 -13.04 -5.30
CA SER A 168 -0.54 -12.12 -4.17
C SER A 168 0.66 -11.21 -4.36
N ARG A 169 1.80 -11.74 -4.84
CA ARG A 169 3.01 -10.94 -5.03
C ARG A 169 2.82 -9.87 -6.10
N GLY A 170 2.16 -10.19 -7.21
CA GLY A 170 1.79 -9.26 -8.26
C GLY A 170 0.84 -8.16 -7.77
N LEU A 171 -0.17 -8.52 -6.97
CA LEU A 171 -1.09 -7.57 -6.35
C LEU A 171 -0.35 -6.57 -5.44
N LEU A 172 0.56 -7.07 -4.59
CA LEU A 172 1.38 -6.21 -3.74
C LEU A 172 2.30 -5.28 -4.56
N THR A 173 2.87 -5.78 -5.65
CA THR A 173 3.70 -4.98 -6.58
C THR A 173 2.88 -3.86 -7.22
N LEU A 174 1.63 -4.11 -7.62
CA LEU A 174 0.72 -3.06 -8.13
C LEU A 174 0.40 -2.01 -7.06
N LEU A 175 0.34 -2.39 -5.78
CA LEU A 175 0.18 -1.46 -4.64
C LEU A 175 1.48 -0.71 -4.25
N GLY A 176 2.56 -0.88 -5.01
CA GLY A 176 3.84 -0.23 -4.77
C GLY A 176 4.69 -0.87 -3.67
N PHE A 177 4.39 -2.11 -3.25
CA PHE A 177 5.27 -2.87 -2.36
C PHE A 177 6.42 -3.49 -3.16
N GLN A 178 7.64 -3.15 -2.78
CA GLN A 178 8.86 -3.69 -3.35
C GLN A 178 9.04 -5.16 -2.99
N GLN A 179 9.86 -5.86 -3.78
CA GLN A 179 10.26 -7.23 -3.51
C GLN A 179 11.77 -7.28 -3.28
N THR A 180 12.17 -8.03 -2.27
CA THR A 180 13.54 -8.23 -1.81
C THR A 180 13.68 -9.65 -1.32
N VAL A 181 14.91 -10.13 -1.15
CA VAL A 181 15.16 -11.40 -0.44
C VAL A 181 14.51 -11.33 0.95
N GLY A 182 13.72 -12.35 1.29
CA GLY A 182 12.97 -12.41 2.57
C GLY A 182 11.61 -11.70 2.55
N SER A 183 11.17 -11.16 1.41
CA SER A 183 9.83 -10.60 1.27
C SER A 183 8.75 -11.67 1.43
N ARG A 184 7.70 -11.32 2.17
CA ARG A 184 6.56 -12.18 2.49
C ARG A 184 5.39 -11.86 1.57
N LYS A 185 4.46 -12.81 1.46
CA LYS A 185 3.27 -12.73 0.58
C LYS A 185 2.00 -12.68 1.42
N ILE A 186 2.02 -11.81 2.42
CA ILE A 186 0.90 -11.49 3.31
C ILE A 186 0.34 -10.11 2.94
N PRO A 187 -0.92 -9.80 3.27
CA PRO A 187 -1.49 -8.52 2.91
C PRO A 187 -0.97 -7.39 3.82
N PRO A 188 -0.87 -6.15 3.32
CA PRO A 188 -0.37 -5.00 4.09
C PRO A 188 -1.38 -4.51 5.12
N LEU A 189 -0.88 -3.90 6.21
CA LEU A 189 -1.71 -3.20 7.18
C LEU A 189 -2.34 -1.95 6.56
N THR A 190 -3.60 -1.64 6.88
CA THR A 190 -4.22 -0.39 6.42
C THR A 190 -3.68 0.83 7.16
N LEU A 191 -3.94 2.04 6.63
CA LEU A 191 -3.54 3.29 7.28
C LEU A 191 -4.10 3.37 8.71
N ARG A 192 -5.38 3.03 8.91
CA ARG A 192 -6.01 2.97 10.24
C ARG A 192 -5.34 1.93 11.15
N GLN A 193 -5.01 0.75 10.66
CA GLN A 193 -4.32 -0.27 11.47
C GLN A 193 -2.94 0.24 11.91
N CYS A 194 -2.18 0.85 11.00
CA CYS A 194 -0.89 1.48 11.31
C CYS A 194 -1.02 2.57 12.39
N LEU A 195 -1.99 3.47 12.26
CA LEU A 195 -2.22 4.56 13.21
C LEU A 195 -2.76 4.05 14.55
N THR A 196 -3.69 3.10 14.54
CA THR A 196 -4.23 2.47 15.75
C THR A 196 -3.09 1.85 16.56
N ALA A 197 -2.25 1.02 15.91
CA ALA A 197 -1.09 0.42 16.54
C ALA A 197 -0.12 1.46 17.11
N PHE A 198 0.08 2.57 16.40
CA PHE A 198 0.95 3.67 16.84
C PHE A 198 0.43 4.37 18.11
N THR A 199 -0.89 4.58 18.18
CA THR A 199 -1.58 5.29 19.26
C THR A 199 -1.90 4.42 20.49
N GLN A 200 -1.58 3.12 20.45
CA GLN A 200 -1.75 2.25 21.61
C GLN A 200 -0.99 2.81 22.82
N ARG A 201 -1.55 2.62 24.02
CA ARG A 201 -0.85 2.96 25.26
C ARG A 201 0.18 1.88 25.58
N HIS A 202 1.35 2.28 26.05
CA HIS A 202 2.38 1.35 26.50
C HIS A 202 1.95 0.59 27.76
N THR A 203 1.30 1.29 28.69
CA THR A 203 0.62 0.72 29.85
C THR A 203 -0.67 1.52 30.10
N PRO A 204 -1.69 0.96 30.79
CA PRO A 204 -2.94 1.68 31.03
C PRO A 204 -2.78 3.03 31.74
N LYS A 205 -1.71 3.17 32.54
CA LYS A 205 -1.39 4.34 33.37
C LYS A 205 -0.54 5.39 32.66
N GLU A 206 0.15 5.03 31.58
CA GLU A 206 0.99 5.96 30.83
C GLU A 206 0.15 6.71 29.78
N PRO A 207 0.10 8.06 29.83
CA PRO A 207 -0.62 8.85 28.84
C PRO A 207 0.11 8.94 27.48
N LEU A 208 1.41 8.61 27.45
CA LEU A 208 2.23 8.66 26.24
C LEU A 208 2.05 7.39 25.41
N MET A 209 1.73 7.56 24.13
CA MET A 209 1.51 6.45 23.19
C MET A 209 2.82 5.69 22.90
N VAL A 210 2.72 4.42 22.51
CA VAL A 210 3.90 3.60 22.13
C VAL A 210 4.69 4.28 21.00
N GLY A 211 3.99 4.87 20.03
CA GLY A 211 4.57 5.63 18.94
C GLY A 211 5.35 6.86 19.40
N ALA A 212 4.76 7.65 20.31
CA ALA A 212 5.41 8.84 20.86
C ALA A 212 6.64 8.50 21.73
N ARG A 213 6.61 7.37 22.44
CA ARG A 213 7.79 6.85 23.17
C ARG A 213 8.91 6.40 22.24
N ALA A 214 8.58 5.84 21.08
CA ALA A 214 9.61 5.54 20.07
C ALA A 214 10.15 6.84 19.48
N PHE A 215 9.28 7.77 19.09
CA PHE A 215 9.64 9.06 18.51
C PHE A 215 10.59 9.87 19.40
N SER A 216 10.35 9.88 20.71
CA SER A 216 11.21 10.60 21.67
C SER A 216 12.68 10.13 21.64
N LYS A 217 12.89 8.82 21.44
CA LYS A 217 14.23 8.24 21.33
C LYS A 217 14.93 8.74 20.06
N HIS A 218 14.22 8.88 18.96
CA HIS A 218 14.78 9.37 17.71
C HIS A 218 15.08 10.88 17.77
N CYS A 219 14.18 11.68 18.35
CA CYS A 219 14.44 13.11 18.58
C CYS A 219 15.69 13.35 19.45
N ALA A 220 15.98 12.47 20.41
CA ALA A 220 17.13 12.60 21.30
C ALA A 220 18.44 12.04 20.73
N ARG A 221 18.37 11.13 19.75
CA ARG A 221 19.55 10.39 19.24
C ARG A 221 20.03 10.85 17.87
N SER A 222 19.17 11.46 17.07
CA SER A 222 19.49 11.90 15.72
C SER A 222 20.02 13.32 15.73
N SER A 223 21.27 13.50 15.31
CA SER A 223 21.94 14.80 15.23
C SER A 223 21.43 15.67 14.07
N SER A 224 20.78 15.06 13.07
CA SER A 224 20.31 15.74 11.85
C SER A 224 19.16 16.72 12.10
N GLY A 225 18.46 16.59 13.24
CA GLY A 225 17.27 17.37 13.55
C GLY A 225 16.04 17.01 12.71
N TRP A 226 16.12 16.02 11.81
CA TRP A 226 15.03 15.65 10.89
C TRP A 226 13.77 15.20 11.63
N TRP A 227 13.93 14.47 12.73
CA TRP A 227 12.81 14.06 13.59
C TRP A 227 12.14 15.25 14.25
N GLY A 228 12.86 16.36 14.46
CA GLY A 228 12.38 17.55 15.12
C GLY A 228 12.52 17.47 16.65
N LYS A 229 11.82 18.37 17.35
CA LYS A 229 11.83 18.43 18.81
C LYS A 229 10.52 17.87 19.37
N LEU A 230 10.63 17.21 20.51
CA LEU A 230 9.49 16.67 21.24
C LEU A 230 9.32 17.44 22.56
N GLU A 231 8.46 18.45 22.55
CA GLU A 231 8.25 19.39 23.66
C GLU A 231 6.78 19.43 24.10
N GLY A 232 6.52 19.99 25.29
CA GLY A 232 5.19 20.10 25.87
C GLY A 232 4.78 18.93 26.77
N ASN A 233 3.50 18.91 27.15
CA ASN A 233 2.90 17.82 27.93
C ASN A 233 2.66 16.56 27.07
N ASP A 234 2.27 15.45 27.69
CA ASP A 234 2.15 14.17 26.97
C ASP A 234 1.13 14.21 25.82
N HIS A 235 0.08 15.02 25.93
CA HIS A 235 -0.87 15.23 24.84
C HIS A 235 -0.22 15.94 23.64
N ALA A 236 0.51 17.02 23.88
CA ALA A 236 1.27 17.73 22.84
C ALA A 236 2.32 16.81 22.19
N LYS A 237 3.03 16.02 23.00
CA LYS A 237 4.02 15.05 22.51
C LYS A 237 3.39 13.98 21.62
N ASN A 238 2.25 13.45 22.01
CA ASN A 238 1.49 12.49 21.20
C ASN A 238 1.08 13.12 19.86
N ALA A 239 0.53 14.33 19.86
CA ALA A 239 0.11 15.02 18.63
C ALA A 239 1.29 15.30 17.67
N ILE A 240 2.44 15.70 18.20
CA ILE A 240 3.65 15.91 17.40
C ILE A 240 4.12 14.59 16.78
N ALA A 241 4.19 13.52 17.57
CA ALA A 241 4.62 12.21 17.10
C ALA A 241 3.66 11.62 16.05
N GLU A 242 2.35 11.76 16.26
CA GLU A 242 1.32 11.34 15.32
C GLU A 242 1.42 12.12 14.00
N THR A 243 1.63 13.44 14.08
CA THR A 243 1.86 14.27 12.90
C THR A 243 3.08 13.77 12.10
N LYS A 244 4.16 13.35 12.78
CA LYS A 244 5.34 12.80 12.12
C LYS A 244 5.05 11.47 11.44
N VAL A 245 4.40 10.50 12.12
CA VAL A 245 4.12 9.19 11.50
C VAL A 245 3.15 9.34 10.32
N ARG A 246 2.15 10.22 10.41
CA ARG A 246 1.25 10.54 9.29
C ARG A 246 1.99 11.08 8.08
N LYS A 247 2.97 11.98 8.30
CA LYS A 247 3.84 12.47 7.22
C LYS A 247 4.63 11.33 6.56
N ILE A 248 5.24 10.45 7.35
CA ILE A 248 5.99 9.28 6.83
C ILE A 248 5.07 8.35 6.04
N LEU A 249 3.88 8.05 6.56
CA LEU A 249 2.87 7.24 5.89
C LEU A 249 2.41 7.88 4.58
N ALA A 250 2.26 9.20 4.50
CA ALA A 250 1.83 9.90 3.29
C ALA A 250 2.93 10.00 2.21
N CYS A 251 4.21 9.98 2.59
CA CYS A 251 5.33 10.12 1.64
C CYS A 251 6.21 8.86 1.55
N ALA A 252 5.67 7.68 1.83
CA ALA A 252 6.40 6.43 1.78
C ALA A 252 6.69 6.00 0.32
N THR A 253 7.85 6.39 -0.20
CA THR A 253 8.33 6.02 -1.54
C THR A 253 8.85 4.58 -1.60
N TRP A 254 9.16 3.98 -0.45
CA TRP A 254 9.53 2.58 -0.34
C TRP A 254 8.66 1.88 0.70
N LYS A 255 8.12 0.72 0.32
CA LYS A 255 7.22 -0.10 1.13
C LYS A 255 7.58 -1.56 0.90
N ASN A 256 7.68 -2.36 1.96
CA ASN A 256 7.86 -3.80 1.86
C ASN A 256 7.27 -4.52 3.08
N ILE A 257 6.98 -5.81 2.93
CA ILE A 257 6.67 -6.72 4.02
C ILE A 257 7.67 -7.87 3.95
N HIS A 258 8.51 -7.99 4.97
CA HIS A 258 9.62 -8.95 4.98
C HIS A 258 9.82 -9.57 6.35
N SER A 259 10.50 -10.72 6.40
CA SER A 259 10.91 -11.35 7.65
C SER A 259 12.38 -11.73 7.60
N LEU A 260 13.11 -11.48 8.69
CA LEU A 260 14.38 -12.18 8.93
C LEU A 260 14.09 -13.67 9.22
N PRO A 261 15.08 -14.57 9.02
CA PRO A 261 14.93 -15.96 9.43
C PRO A 261 14.43 -16.07 10.88
N HIS A 262 13.34 -16.83 11.07
CA HIS A 262 12.68 -17.06 12.37
C HIS A 262 12.10 -15.80 13.06
N ALA A 263 11.92 -14.70 12.33
CA ALA A 263 11.27 -13.50 12.83
C ALA A 263 9.84 -13.35 12.29
N HIS A 264 9.01 -12.60 13.03
CA HIS A 264 7.71 -12.16 12.56
C HIS A 264 7.82 -11.29 11.30
N ALA A 265 6.81 -11.38 10.45
CA ALA A 265 6.74 -10.53 9.26
C ALA A 265 6.57 -9.05 9.68
N THR A 266 7.42 -8.20 9.14
CA THR A 266 7.46 -6.76 9.41
C THR A 266 7.04 -6.01 8.17
N MET A 267 5.99 -5.20 8.27
CA MET A 267 5.68 -4.16 7.29
C MET A 267 6.56 -2.95 7.57
N GLU A 268 7.38 -2.58 6.61
CA GLU A 268 8.32 -1.47 6.68
C GLU A 268 8.03 -0.47 5.57
N ILE A 269 8.01 0.80 5.95
CA ILE A 269 7.85 1.90 5.00
C ILE A 269 8.93 2.94 5.24
N ARG A 270 9.39 3.58 4.17
CA ARG A 270 10.37 4.66 4.21
C ARG A 270 10.04 5.73 3.19
N ASN A 271 10.40 6.96 3.53
CA ASN A 271 10.38 8.08 2.59
C ASN A 271 11.66 8.09 1.73
N ALA A 272 11.73 9.04 0.79
CA ALA A 272 12.85 9.18 -0.13
C ALA A 272 14.20 9.44 0.54
N LEU A 273 14.21 9.92 1.79
CA LEU A 273 15.42 10.17 2.57
C LEU A 273 15.84 8.94 3.40
N GLY A 274 15.11 7.83 3.31
CA GLY A 274 15.39 6.61 4.06
C GLY A 274 14.81 6.57 5.48
N TYR A 275 14.23 7.67 5.98
CA TYR A 275 13.54 7.65 7.28
C TYR A 275 12.23 6.89 7.16
N GLY A 276 11.89 6.14 8.20
CA GLY A 276 10.76 5.22 8.11
C GLY A 276 10.13 4.81 9.41
N ALA A 277 9.18 3.90 9.28
CA ALA A 277 8.45 3.28 10.37
C ALA A 277 8.15 1.82 10.02
N ARG A 278 8.02 0.99 11.06
CA ARG A 278 7.72 -0.42 10.89
C ARG A 278 6.71 -0.93 11.89
N TRP A 279 5.92 -1.89 11.43
CA TRP A 279 4.90 -2.60 12.17
C TRP A 279 5.10 -4.09 12.01
N ASP A 280 4.70 -4.84 13.01
CA ASP A 280 4.53 -6.28 12.89
C ASP A 280 3.23 -6.55 12.13
N ALA A 281 3.35 -7.17 10.96
CA ALA A 281 2.24 -7.39 10.05
C ALA A 281 1.30 -8.51 10.52
N GLU A 282 1.74 -9.35 11.46
CA GLU A 282 0.96 -10.47 11.98
C GLU A 282 0.15 -10.06 13.21
N THR A 283 0.80 -9.39 14.16
CA THR A 283 0.24 -8.92 15.44
C THR A 283 -0.34 -7.51 15.39
N HIS A 284 -0.13 -6.80 14.27
CA HIS A 284 -0.57 -5.42 14.06
C HIS A 284 -0.01 -4.45 15.13
N SER A 285 1.22 -4.69 15.59
CA SER A 285 1.88 -3.88 16.63
C SER A 285 2.89 -2.90 16.02
N PHE A 286 2.95 -1.68 16.54
CA PHE A 286 3.97 -0.72 16.12
C PHE A 286 5.34 -1.11 16.68
N ARG A 287 6.34 -1.28 15.82
CA ARG A 287 7.68 -1.79 16.20
C ARG A 287 8.70 -0.66 16.39
N GLY A 288 8.52 0.47 15.72
CA GLY A 288 9.37 1.64 15.90
C GLY A 288 9.63 2.40 14.61
N PHE A 289 10.39 3.49 14.76
CA PHE A 289 10.89 4.28 13.65
C PHE A 289 12.24 3.74 13.15
N LEU A 290 12.64 4.21 11.98
CA LEU A 290 13.84 3.80 11.26
C LEU A 290 14.59 5.03 10.80
N GLU A 291 15.89 5.04 11.09
CA GLU A 291 16.82 5.99 10.49
C GLU A 291 17.19 5.55 9.06
N PRO A 292 17.74 6.45 8.23
CA PRO A 292 18.31 6.08 6.95
C PRO A 292 19.37 4.99 7.15
N PRO A 293 19.53 4.07 6.19
CA PRO A 293 20.60 3.09 6.25
C PRO A 293 21.96 3.76 6.42
N MET A 294 22.86 3.06 7.08
CA MET A 294 24.24 3.48 7.27
C MET A 294 25.12 2.23 7.31
N ALA A 295 26.17 2.20 6.48
CA ALA A 295 27.21 1.19 6.59
C ALA A 295 27.70 1.08 8.05
N ASN A 296 27.69 -0.13 8.60
CA ASN A 296 28.10 -0.43 9.98
C ASN A 296 27.33 0.34 11.08
N GLY A 297 26.13 0.86 10.79
CA GLY A 297 25.38 1.64 11.78
C GLY A 297 25.04 0.88 13.07
N HIS A 298 25.01 -0.46 13.03
CA HIS A 298 24.88 -1.29 14.22
C HIS A 298 26.01 -1.07 15.24
N GLU A 299 27.23 -0.80 14.79
CA GLU A 299 28.42 -0.54 15.63
C GLU A 299 28.28 0.77 16.42
N ILE A 300 27.61 1.77 15.84
CA ILE A 300 27.36 3.07 16.47
C ILE A 300 25.92 3.22 17.02
N LYS A 301 25.15 2.12 17.07
CA LYS A 301 23.74 2.08 17.50
C LYS A 301 22.83 3.00 16.70
N TRP A 302 23.11 3.16 15.40
CA TRP A 302 22.33 3.96 14.46
C TRP A 302 22.18 5.41 14.91
N ARG A 303 23.24 5.96 15.52
CA ARG A 303 23.34 7.39 15.84
C ARG A 303 23.81 8.12 14.59
N HIS A 304 22.92 8.90 14.00
CA HIS A 304 23.26 9.87 12.96
C HIS A 304 23.67 11.17 13.62
#